data_AF-A0A943SMV4-F1
#
_entry.id   AF-A0A943SMV4-F1
#
_cell.length_a   1.000
_cell.length_b   1.000
_cell.length_c   1.000
_cell.angle_alpha   90.00
_cell.angle_beta   90.00
_cell.angle_gamma   90.00
#
_symmetry.space_group_name_H-M   'P 1'
#
loop_
_entity.id
_entity.type
_entity.pdbx_description
1 polymer ?
#
loop_
_entity_poly.entity_id
_entity_poly.type
_entity_poly.pdbx_seq_one_letter_code
_entity_poly.pdbx_strand_id
1 'polypeptide(L)'
;MKKRAVIAYAKLIAIGMTILSLVLLAWNIAYAAVEGKNGQGSAECVELPIIMYHSILDSTAKAGDYVITPAVLEADLLYLREQGYETVLISDLIRYVNGEGELPEKPVLLTFDDGYYNNY
;
A
#
# COMPACT_ATOMS: atom_id res chain seq x y z
N MET A 1 -2.80 68.51 -14.36
CA MET A 1 -3.74 67.60 -13.64
C MET A 1 -3.88 66.22 -14.29
N LYS A 2 -3.93 66.08 -15.62
CA LYS A 2 -4.14 64.79 -16.31
C LYS A 2 -3.06 63.71 -16.09
N LYS A 3 -1.76 64.07 -16.01
CA LYS A 3 -0.65 63.11 -15.82
C LYS A 3 -0.69 62.36 -14.47
N ARG A 4 -1.13 63.02 -13.39
CA ARG A 4 -1.25 62.41 -12.06
C ARG A 4 -2.36 61.36 -12.00
N ALA A 5 -3.47 61.62 -12.68
CA ALA A 5 -4.57 60.66 -12.80
C ALA A 5 -4.16 59.40 -13.60
N VAL A 6 -3.41 59.58 -14.69
CA VAL A 6 -2.88 58.45 -15.50
C VAL A 6 -1.92 57.58 -14.69
N ILE A 7 -1.02 58.18 -13.90
CA ILE A 7 -0.09 57.45 -13.02
C ILE A 7 -0.84 56.72 -11.91
N ALA A 8 -1.87 57.34 -11.31
CA ALA A 8 -2.70 56.69 -10.31
C ALA A 8 -3.45 55.48 -10.88
N TYR A 9 -3.99 55.59 -12.10
CA TYR A 9 -4.68 54.51 -12.78
C TYR A 9 -3.73 53.35 -13.12
N ALA A 10 -2.53 53.65 -13.62
CA ALA A 10 -1.50 52.64 -13.89
C ALA A 10 -1.09 51.89 -12.61
N LYS A 11 -0.98 52.58 -11.47
CA LYS A 11 -0.69 51.94 -10.17
C LYS A 11 -1.83 51.03 -9.70
N LEU A 12 -3.08 51.45 -9.88
CA LEU A 12 -4.25 50.63 -9.53
C LEU A 12 -4.31 49.35 -10.37
N ILE A 13 -4.04 49.45 -11.68
CA ILE A 13 -3.96 48.29 -12.56
C ILE A 13 -2.82 47.35 -12.13
N ALA A 14 -1.64 47.89 -11.82
CA ALA A 14 -0.50 47.09 -11.35
C ALA A 14 -0.81 46.34 -10.04
N ILE A 15 -1.45 47.00 -9.07
CA ILE A 15 -1.88 46.36 -7.81
C ILE A 15 -2.89 45.24 -8.09
N GLY A 16 -3.85 45.47 -8.98
CA GLY A 16 -4.82 44.44 -9.40
C GLY A 16 -4.16 43.21 -10.01
N MET A 17 -3.16 43.39 -10.88
CA MET A 17 -2.41 42.29 -11.48
C MET A 17 -1.58 41.50 -10.44
N THR A 18 -0.99 42.20 -9.47
CA THR A 18 -0.25 41.54 -8.37
C THR A 18 -1.19 40.72 -7.47
N ILE A 19 -2.37 41.24 -7.14
CA ILE A 19 -3.36 40.49 -6.34
C ILE A 19 -3.83 39.26 -7.13
N LEU A 20 -4.14 39.41 -8.42
CA LEU A 20 -4.58 38.30 -9.27
C LEU A 20 -3.52 37.20 -9.35
N SER A 21 -2.25 37.55 -9.53
CA SER A 21 -1.15 36.57 -9.60
C SER A 21 -0.95 35.85 -8.26
N LEU A 22 -1.08 36.53 -7.12
CA LEU A 22 -1.03 35.89 -5.80
C LEU A 22 -2.19 34.93 -5.56
N VAL A 23 -3.41 35.29 -6.01
CA VAL A 23 -4.58 34.41 -5.93
C VAL A 23 -4.37 33.16 -6.80
N LEU A 24 -3.87 33.32 -8.02
CA LEU A 24 -3.57 32.20 -8.91
C LEU A 24 -2.48 31.30 -8.32
N LEU A 25 -1.44 31.87 -7.71
CA LEU A 25 -0.39 31.11 -7.04
C LEU A 25 -0.93 30.32 -5.85
N ALA A 26 -1.72 30.96 -4.99
CA ALA A 26 -2.38 30.31 -3.85
C ALA A 26 -3.33 29.19 -4.31
N TRP A 27 -4.07 29.41 -5.40
CA TRP A 27 -4.93 28.40 -6.02
C TRP A 27 -4.13 27.20 -6.52
N ASN A 28 -3.00 27.41 -7.21
CA ASN A 28 -2.13 26.33 -7.67
C ASN A 28 -1.55 25.51 -6.50
N ILE A 29 -1.12 26.17 -5.42
CA ILE A 29 -0.62 25.49 -4.21
C ILE A 29 -1.73 24.65 -3.55
N ALA A 30 -2.92 25.23 -3.41
CA ALA A 30 -4.07 24.52 -2.85
C ALA A 30 -4.51 23.34 -3.72
N TYR A 31 -4.53 23.52 -5.05
CA TYR A 31 -4.86 22.48 -6.01
C TYR A 31 -3.85 21.32 -5.94
N ALA A 32 -2.55 21.59 -5.93
CA ALA A 32 -1.51 20.57 -5.79
C ALA A 32 -1.60 19.81 -4.45
N ALA A 33 -1.99 20.48 -3.36
CA ALA A 33 -2.21 19.82 -2.06
C ALA A 33 -3.44 18.92 -2.04
N VAL A 34 -4.48 19.24 -2.82
CA VAL A 34 -5.67 18.40 -3.01
C VAL A 34 -5.38 17.24 -3.97
N GLU A 35 -4.64 17.49 -5.04
CA GLU A 35 -4.26 16.48 -6.03
C GLU A 35 -3.24 15.47 -5.47
N GLY A 36 -2.28 15.93 -4.66
CA GLY A 36 -1.39 15.06 -3.89
C GLY A 36 -2.13 14.16 -2.87
N LYS A 37 -3.38 14.48 -2.52
CA LYS A 37 -4.26 13.62 -1.72
C LYS A 37 -5.21 12.76 -2.57
N ASN A 38 -5.53 13.19 -3.79
CA ASN A 38 -6.43 12.49 -4.71
C ASN A 38 -5.69 11.62 -5.75
N GLY A 39 -4.35 11.63 -5.76
CA GLY A 39 -3.49 10.86 -6.66
C GLY A 39 -3.43 9.36 -6.39
N GLN A 40 -4.29 8.82 -5.53
CA GLN A 40 -4.50 7.37 -5.39
C GLN A 40 -5.96 7.06 -5.67
N GLY A 41 -6.24 6.16 -6.61
CA GLY A 41 -7.63 5.80 -6.88
C GLY A 41 -7.98 4.84 -7.99
N SER A 42 -7.04 4.22 -8.71
CA SER A 42 -7.25 2.79 -8.97
C SER A 42 -6.71 2.12 -7.74
N ALA A 43 -7.59 1.63 -6.85
CA ALA A 43 -7.13 0.75 -5.78
C ALA A 43 -6.42 -0.42 -6.48
N GLU A 44 -5.10 -0.38 -6.52
CA GLU A 44 -4.32 -1.50 -6.99
C GLU A 44 -4.59 -2.60 -5.97
N CYS A 45 -5.47 -3.53 -6.35
CA CYS A 45 -5.89 -4.60 -5.48
C CYS A 45 -4.70 -5.56 -5.41
N VAL A 46 -4.02 -5.60 -4.26
CA VAL A 46 -2.96 -6.58 -4.03
C VAL A 46 -3.61 -7.91 -3.69
N GLU A 47 -3.34 -8.93 -4.51
CA GLU A 47 -3.77 -10.29 -4.22
C GLU A 47 -2.87 -10.88 -3.14
N LEU A 48 -3.47 -11.32 -2.03
CA LEU A 48 -2.78 -11.96 -0.91
C LEU A 48 -3.31 -13.37 -0.69
N PRO A 49 -2.65 -14.40 -1.25
CA PRO A 49 -2.88 -15.79 -0.89
C PRO A 49 -2.60 -16.01 0.61
N ILE A 50 -3.53 -16.68 1.28
CA ILE A 50 -3.41 -17.10 2.68
C ILE A 50 -3.44 -18.63 2.69
N ILE A 51 -2.31 -19.25 3.04
CA ILE A 51 -2.17 -20.71 3.10
C ILE A 51 -2.28 -21.14 4.56
N MET A 52 -3.25 -22.01 4.83
CA MET A 52 -3.59 -22.46 6.17
C MET A 52 -3.17 -23.92 6.37
N TYR A 53 -2.29 -24.15 7.32
CA TYR A 53 -1.85 -25.48 7.75
C TYR A 53 -2.50 -25.84 9.09
N HIS A 54 -2.76 -27.13 9.32
CA HIS A 54 -3.32 -27.64 10.58
C HIS A 54 -2.28 -28.46 11.35
N SER A 55 -1.96 -29.67 10.89
CA SER A 55 -1.03 -30.57 11.60
C SER A 55 0.11 -31.05 10.71
N ILE A 56 1.35 -31.01 11.23
CA ILE A 56 2.55 -31.48 10.53
C ILE A 56 3.09 -32.73 11.23
N LEU A 57 2.82 -33.92 10.70
CA LEU A 57 3.22 -35.19 11.31
C LEU A 57 4.11 -35.99 10.37
N ASP A 58 5.21 -36.52 10.89
CA ASP A 58 6.06 -37.48 10.19
C ASP A 58 5.40 -38.87 10.14
N SER A 59 4.26 -38.95 9.46
CA SER A 59 3.49 -40.19 9.28
C SER A 59 2.61 -40.08 8.04
N THR A 60 3.06 -40.71 6.94
CA THR A 60 2.28 -40.80 5.70
C THR A 60 0.95 -41.54 5.89
N ALA A 61 0.87 -42.48 6.85
CA ALA A 61 -0.35 -43.19 7.18
C ALA A 61 -1.44 -42.31 7.80
N LYS A 62 -1.06 -41.15 8.37
CA LYS A 62 -1.99 -40.15 8.92
C LYS A 62 -2.21 -38.97 8.00
N ALA A 63 -1.56 -38.94 6.84
CA ALA A 63 -1.69 -37.84 5.90
C ALA A 63 -3.11 -37.75 5.33
N GLY A 64 -3.58 -36.53 5.11
CA GLY A 64 -4.90 -36.23 4.58
C GLY A 64 -5.12 -34.72 4.49
N ASP A 65 -6.38 -34.30 4.34
CA ASP A 65 -6.73 -32.91 4.05
C ASP A 65 -6.20 -31.89 5.09
N TYR A 66 -6.01 -32.33 6.35
CA TYR A 66 -5.56 -31.48 7.46
C TYR A 66 -4.24 -31.92 8.10
N VAL A 67 -3.60 -32.97 7.57
CA VAL A 67 -2.36 -33.51 8.11
C VAL A 67 -1.37 -33.70 6.98
N ILE A 68 -0.28 -32.94 7.00
CA ILE A 68 0.81 -33.07 6.05
C ILE A 68 2.07 -33.59 6.72
N THR A 69 3.02 -34.04 5.92
CA THR A 69 4.35 -34.44 6.40
C THR A 69 5.31 -33.25 6.37
N PRO A 70 6.41 -33.27 7.16
CA PRO A 70 7.46 -32.26 7.06
C PRO A 70 8.01 -32.10 5.64
N ALA A 71 8.14 -33.19 4.89
CA ALA A 71 8.61 -33.17 3.51
C ALA A 71 7.64 -32.44 2.56
N VAL A 72 6.33 -32.53 2.80
CA VAL A 72 5.33 -31.78 2.03
C VAL A 72 5.42 -30.30 2.36
N LEU A 73 5.52 -29.94 3.65
CA LEU A 73 5.70 -28.54 4.04
C LEU A 73 6.98 -27.94 3.42
N GLU A 74 8.09 -28.67 3.47
CA GLU A 74 9.35 -28.23 2.83
C GLU A 74 9.18 -28.00 1.33
N ALA A 75 8.51 -28.92 0.64
CA ALA A 75 8.23 -28.79 -0.79
C ALA A 75 7.36 -27.56 -1.10
N ASP A 76 6.33 -27.30 -0.31
CA ASP A 76 5.48 -26.11 -0.44
C ASP A 76 6.30 -24.82 -0.27
N LEU A 77 7.14 -24.74 0.77
CA LEU A 77 7.96 -23.56 1.05
C LEU A 77 9.02 -23.32 -0.04
N LEU A 78 9.62 -24.39 -0.57
CA LEU A 78 10.54 -24.31 -1.70
C LEU A 78 9.82 -23.81 -2.96
N TYR A 79 8.64 -24.34 -3.25
CA TYR A 79 7.82 -23.89 -4.38
C TYR A 79 7.50 -22.39 -4.29
N LEU A 80 7.04 -21.92 -3.12
CA LEU A 80 6.74 -20.50 -2.91
C LEU A 80 7.97 -19.63 -3.19
N ARG A 81 9.14 -20.01 -2.67
CA ARG A 81 10.40 -19.31 -2.92
C ARG A 81 10.77 -19.30 -4.41
N GLU A 82 10.71 -20.45 -5.08
CA GLU A 82 11.06 -20.59 -6.50
C GLU A 82 10.13 -19.79 -7.41
N GLN A 83 8.86 -19.66 -7.03
CA GLN A 83 7.89 -18.81 -7.72
C GLN A 83 8.01 -17.33 -7.34
N GLY A 84 8.93 -16.96 -6.46
CA GLY A 84 9.17 -15.58 -6.05
C GLY A 84 8.13 -15.01 -5.10
N TYR A 85 7.41 -15.85 -4.36
CA TYR A 85 6.56 -15.38 -3.27
C TYR A 85 7.39 -14.94 -2.07
N GLU A 86 6.96 -13.86 -1.43
CA GLU A 86 7.55 -13.32 -0.22
C GLU A 86 6.56 -13.45 0.95
N THR A 87 6.98 -14.15 2.00
CA THR A 87 6.16 -14.30 3.20
C THR A 87 6.02 -12.97 3.93
N VAL A 88 4.79 -12.54 4.21
CA VAL A 88 4.50 -11.33 4.97
C VAL A 88 3.96 -11.65 6.36
N LEU A 89 4.13 -10.73 7.29
CA LEU A 89 3.54 -10.83 8.62
C LEU A 89 2.18 -10.14 8.67
N ILE A 90 1.36 -10.50 9.66
CA ILE A 90 0.11 -9.78 9.97
C ILE A 90 0.39 -8.29 10.23
N SER A 91 1.53 -7.94 10.82
CA SER A 91 1.94 -6.55 11.03
C SER A 91 2.15 -5.79 9.71
N ASP A 92 2.65 -6.46 8.68
CA ASP A 92 2.83 -5.84 7.36
C ASP A 92 1.48 -5.61 6.69
N LEU A 93 0.56 -6.57 6.81
CA LEU A 93 -0.81 -6.40 6.34
C LEU A 93 -1.54 -5.25 7.04
N ILE A 94 -1.41 -5.11 8.36
CA ILE A 94 -1.99 -3.99 9.12
C ILE A 94 -1.42 -2.66 8.62
N ARG A 95 -0.10 -2.57 8.45
CA ARG A 95 0.55 -1.35 7.93
C ARG A 95 0.07 -1.02 6.52
N TYR A 96 -0.04 -2.01 5.65
CA TYR A 96 -0.54 -1.83 4.28
C TYR A 96 -1.97 -1.27 4.26
N VAL A 97 -2.88 -1.87 5.02
CA VAL A 97 -4.29 -1.40 5.10
C VAL A 97 -4.39 0.02 5.70
N ASN A 98 -3.48 0.39 6.60
CA ASN A 98 -3.43 1.74 7.17
C ASN A 98 -2.71 2.77 6.28
N GLY A 99 -2.16 2.36 5.13
CA GLY A 99 -1.37 3.24 4.25
C GLY A 99 0.02 3.60 4.81
N GLU A 100 0.55 2.79 5.72
CA GLU A 100 1.82 2.98 6.43
C GLU A 100 2.96 2.08 5.90
N GLY A 101 2.72 1.35 4.82
CA GLY A 101 3.67 0.45 4.18
C GLY A 101 3.12 -0.15 2.88
N GLU A 102 3.98 -0.84 2.16
CA GLU A 102 3.65 -1.58 0.93
C GLU A 102 3.85 -3.08 1.16
N LEU A 103 3.12 -3.91 0.42
CA LEU A 103 3.35 -5.34 0.35
C LEU A 103 4.32 -5.63 -0.83
N PRO A 104 5.09 -6.73 -0.78
CA PRO A 104 5.89 -7.17 -1.92
C PRO A 104 4.97 -7.52 -3.11
N GLU A 105 5.55 -7.61 -4.31
CA GLU A 105 4.80 -7.87 -5.56
C GLU A 105 4.04 -9.21 -5.51
N LYS A 106 4.60 -10.23 -4.86
CA LYS A 106 4.00 -11.56 -4.68
C LYS A 106 3.91 -11.92 -3.20
N PRO A 107 3.03 -11.29 -2.42
CA PRO A 107 2.95 -11.55 -0.99
C PRO A 107 2.27 -12.91 -0.74
N VAL A 108 2.65 -13.60 0.34
CA VAL A 108 1.93 -14.77 0.85
C VAL A 108 1.90 -14.76 2.36
N LEU A 109 0.77 -15.10 2.96
CA LEU A 109 0.63 -15.26 4.41
C LEU A 109 0.47 -16.73 4.74
N LEU A 110 1.30 -17.25 5.66
CA LEU A 110 1.21 -18.61 6.16
C LEU A 110 0.54 -18.59 7.54
N THR A 111 -0.49 -19.41 7.73
CA THR A 111 -1.17 -19.59 9.03
C THR A 111 -1.10 -21.04 9.48
N PHE A 112 -1.06 -21.24 10.80
CA PHE A 112 -1.05 -22.55 11.44
C PHE A 112 -2.16 -22.56 12.50
N ASP A 113 -3.20 -23.35 12.25
CA ASP A 113 -4.44 -23.34 13.04
C ASP A 113 -4.42 -24.42 14.13
N ASP A 114 -5.43 -24.42 15.00
CA ASP A 114 -5.67 -25.34 16.13
C ASP A 114 -4.63 -25.36 17.27
N GLY A 115 -3.43 -24.81 17.07
CA GLY A 115 -2.40 -24.75 18.10
C GLY A 115 -1.81 -26.13 18.45
N TYR A 116 -1.70 -27.03 17.47
CA TYR A 116 -1.06 -28.33 17.71
C TYR A 116 0.42 -28.20 18.11
N TYR A 117 0.89 -29.09 19.00
CA TYR A 117 2.28 -29.11 19.47
C TYR A 117 3.30 -29.31 18.34
N ASN A 118 2.95 -30.06 17.31
CA ASN A 118 3.81 -30.32 16.16
C ASN A 118 3.88 -29.15 15.15
N ASN A 119 3.32 -28.00 15.50
CA ASN A 119 3.51 -26.74 14.78
C ASN A 119 4.59 -25.86 15.45
N TYR A 120 5.28 -26.35 16.49
CA TYR A 120 6.39 -25.70 17.20
C TYR A 120 7.71 -26.43 16.96
#